data_AF-A0A8B7DX04-F1
#
_entry.id   AF-A0A8B7DX04-F1
#
_cell.length_a   1.000
_cell.length_b   1.000
_cell.length_c   1.000
_cell.angle_alpha   90.00
_cell.angle_beta   90.00
_cell.angle_gamma   90.00
#
_symmetry.space_group_name_H-M   'P 1'
#
loop_
_entity.id
_entity.type
_entity.pdbx_description
1 polymer ?
#
loop_
_entity_poly.entity_id
_entity_poly.type
_entity_poly.pdbx_seq_one_letter_code
_entity_poly.pdbx_strand_id
1 'polypeptide(L)'
;MTPNTGVNKVIILAFAKNVCESHTNLQSSMQLYKNVIHPCLESGEMYVLDVIPPPELHLMMKIITEISNVFCKESDVALWLKKHGIIWHGYIGGGLDGRNANKIRKLLPDLEKFILDNFSSYYPVVELLKSFSSVVNMCFGMKLHDGYPDAIATYIRKLKENQEYVKTTFNHNLSMGWKGHIIEHHLAMFLNRTKLPLGVFSEQCSESVHHNMLKTLSRFSTSEFRENHGELLRKAIVEYSSHRI
;
A
#
# COMPACT_ATOMS: atom_id res chain seq x y z
N MET A 1 30.11 15.12 -20.93
CA MET A 1 29.81 13.91 -20.13
C MET A 1 29.30 14.40 -18.79
N THR A 2 27.99 14.36 -18.58
CA THR A 2 27.33 14.82 -17.36
C THR A 2 27.36 13.73 -16.28
N PRO A 3 27.61 14.06 -15.00
CA PRO A 3 27.59 13.08 -13.93
C PRO A 3 26.15 12.66 -13.61
N ASN A 4 25.96 11.36 -13.47
CA ASN A 4 24.72 10.69 -13.09
C ASN A 4 24.24 11.17 -11.70
N THR A 5 23.29 12.10 -11.63
CA THR A 5 22.64 12.51 -10.37
C THR A 5 21.47 11.58 -10.06
N GLY A 6 21.78 10.33 -9.72
CA GLY A 6 20.81 9.31 -9.36
C GLY A 6 20.49 9.32 -7.86
N VAL A 7 19.42 10.01 -7.45
CA VAL A 7 18.78 9.76 -6.13
C VAL A 7 17.27 9.96 -6.27
N ASN A 8 16.56 8.90 -6.66
CA ASN A 8 15.10 8.86 -6.57
C ASN A 8 14.71 8.36 -5.18
N LYS A 9 14.16 9.27 -4.38
CA LYS A 9 13.68 9.08 -3.00
C LYS A 9 12.23 8.61 -3.00
N VAL A 10 11.84 7.87 -1.95
CA VAL A 10 10.53 7.76 -1.26
C VAL A 10 10.36 6.29 -0.74
N ILE A 11 9.87 5.96 0.48
CA ILE A 11 8.77 6.53 1.28
C ILE A 11 8.99 6.55 2.81
N ILE A 12 8.39 7.58 3.44
CA ILE A 12 7.88 7.75 4.83
C ILE A 12 8.39 6.75 5.87
N LEU A 13 9.33 7.04 6.77
CA LEU A 13 9.75 8.26 7.46
C LEU A 13 11.21 8.62 7.11
N ALA A 14 11.47 9.18 5.92
CA ALA A 14 12.87 9.39 5.55
C ALA A 14 13.22 10.38 4.42
N PHE A 15 13.90 11.47 4.82
CA PHE A 15 15.03 12.21 4.20
C PHE A 15 14.79 13.43 3.30
N ALA A 16 15.30 14.58 3.76
CA ALA A 16 16.26 15.36 2.97
C ALA A 16 17.32 16.05 3.86
N LYS A 17 18.58 15.89 3.46
CA LYS A 17 19.73 16.73 3.78
C LYS A 17 19.57 18.04 2.97
N ASN A 18 19.83 19.19 3.60
CA ASN A 18 19.92 20.56 3.02
C ASN A 18 18.68 21.48 3.03
N VAL A 19 18.00 21.68 4.17
CA VAL A 19 17.30 22.97 4.41
C VAL A 19 17.45 23.35 5.89
N CYS A 20 18.48 24.13 6.20
CA CYS A 20 18.33 25.14 7.25
C CYS A 20 17.37 26.18 6.68
N GLU A 21 16.14 26.30 7.21
CA GLU A 21 15.43 27.56 7.45
C GLU A 21 13.97 27.36 7.89
N SER A 22 13.67 28.00 9.02
CA SER A 22 12.38 28.36 9.64
C SER A 22 11.13 27.49 9.39
N HIS A 23 10.69 26.86 10.49
CA HIS A 23 9.42 26.17 10.66
C HIS A 23 8.21 27.13 10.67
N THR A 24 7.47 27.24 9.56
CA THR A 24 6.04 27.60 9.57
C THR A 24 5.37 27.13 8.27
N ASN A 25 4.28 26.35 8.38
CA ASN A 25 3.39 25.83 7.30
C ASN A 25 3.90 24.66 6.41
N LEU A 26 3.80 23.43 6.93
CA LEU A 26 4.16 22.18 6.21
C LEU A 26 3.02 21.52 5.41
N GLN A 27 1.74 21.86 5.66
CA GLN A 27 0.61 21.15 5.02
C GLN A 27 0.30 21.60 3.59
N SER A 28 0.56 22.86 3.22
CA SER A 28 0.27 23.40 1.89
C SER A 28 1.34 23.07 0.83
N SER A 29 2.43 22.41 1.21
CA SER A 29 3.61 22.18 0.36
C SER A 29 3.88 20.70 0.04
N MET A 30 3.01 19.77 0.45
CA MET A 30 3.22 18.31 0.28
C MET A 30 3.45 17.86 -1.18
N GLN A 31 2.83 18.54 -2.14
CA GLN A 31 3.02 18.28 -3.57
C GLN A 31 4.45 18.64 -4.04
N LEU A 32 5.04 19.70 -3.46
CA LEU A 32 6.40 20.13 -3.79
C LEU A 32 7.46 19.11 -3.35
N TYR A 33 7.14 18.31 -2.31
CA TYR A 33 8.04 17.32 -1.72
C TYR A 33 7.69 15.87 -2.06
N LYS A 34 6.83 15.63 -3.07
CA LYS A 34 6.40 14.28 -3.48
C LYS A 34 5.96 13.40 -2.29
N ASN A 35 5.24 13.99 -1.33
CA ASN A 35 4.74 13.33 -0.11
C ASN A 35 5.79 12.91 0.94
N VAL A 36 6.96 13.57 1.01
CA VAL A 36 7.95 13.39 2.10
C VAL A 36 7.72 14.43 3.21
N ILE A 37 7.54 13.99 4.46
CA ILE A 37 7.15 14.86 5.61
C ILE A 37 8.29 15.09 6.61
N HIS A 38 9.22 14.14 6.77
CA HIS A 38 10.30 14.22 7.76
C HIS A 38 11.67 13.82 7.18
N PRO A 39 12.79 14.40 7.67
CA PRO A 39 14.13 13.88 7.40
C PRO A 39 14.25 12.45 7.94
N CYS A 40 15.19 11.67 7.41
CA CYS A 40 15.30 10.27 7.79
C CYS A 40 16.09 10.14 9.04
N LEU A 41 15.69 9.09 9.74
CA LEU A 41 16.22 8.66 11.00
C LEU A 41 17.61 8.01 10.82
N GLU A 42 17.96 7.50 9.64
CA GLU A 42 19.22 6.78 9.40
C GLU A 42 20.26 7.61 8.64
N SER A 43 21.21 8.22 9.35
CA SER A 43 22.39 8.85 8.74
C SER A 43 23.39 7.80 8.20
N GLY A 44 23.09 7.19 7.06
CA GLY A 44 23.94 6.18 6.42
C GLY A 44 24.23 6.47 4.95
N GLU A 45 25.25 5.79 4.41
CA GLU A 45 25.59 5.78 2.98
C GLU A 45 24.77 4.75 2.17
N MET A 46 24.03 3.86 2.85
CA MET A 46 23.21 2.83 2.22
C MET A 46 21.93 3.41 1.61
N TYR A 47 21.46 2.82 0.51
CA TYR A 47 20.15 3.15 -0.01
C TYR A 47 19.08 2.61 0.94
N VAL A 48 18.04 3.40 1.24
CA VAL A 48 16.90 2.95 2.06
C VAL A 48 16.28 1.66 1.50
N LEU A 49 16.22 1.52 0.17
CA LEU A 49 15.71 0.32 -0.49
C LEU A 49 16.57 -0.94 -0.28
N ASP A 50 17.83 -0.80 0.16
CA ASP A 50 18.68 -1.94 0.48
C ASP A 50 18.41 -2.47 1.90
N VAL A 51 17.74 -1.68 2.74
CA VAL A 51 17.46 -1.99 4.15
C VAL A 51 15.98 -2.26 4.38
N ILE A 52 15.11 -1.48 3.72
CA ILE A 52 13.66 -1.48 3.94
C ILE A 52 12.97 -1.92 2.64
N PRO A 53 12.45 -3.16 2.58
CA PRO A 53 11.71 -3.64 1.43
C PRO A 53 10.34 -2.93 1.31
N PRO A 54 9.83 -2.72 0.09
CA PRO A 54 8.46 -2.26 -0.13
C PRO A 54 7.43 -3.17 0.58
N PRO A 55 6.48 -2.60 1.34
CA PRO A 55 5.52 -3.38 2.14
C PRO A 55 4.41 -3.98 1.28
N GLU A 56 4.62 -5.20 0.76
CA GLU A 56 3.80 -5.80 -0.30
C GLU A 56 2.29 -5.80 0.02
N LEU A 57 1.93 -6.16 1.24
CA LEU A 57 0.56 -6.38 1.64
C LEU A 57 -0.15 -5.03 1.71
N HIS A 58 0.48 -4.08 2.40
CA HIS A 58 -0.07 -2.75 2.60
C HIS A 58 -0.13 -1.94 1.31
N LEU A 59 0.79 -2.16 0.36
CA LEU A 59 0.71 -1.63 -0.99
C LEU A 59 -0.50 -2.19 -1.72
N MET A 60 -0.62 -3.52 -1.80
CA MET A 60 -1.74 -4.19 -2.47
C MET A 60 -3.09 -3.73 -1.93
N MET A 61 -3.26 -3.73 -0.60
CA MET A 61 -4.49 -3.31 0.06
C MET A 61 -4.88 -1.87 -0.32
N LYS A 62 -3.94 -0.93 -0.25
CA LYS A 62 -4.24 0.49 -0.54
C LYS A 62 -4.62 0.69 -2.00
N ILE A 63 -3.82 0.18 -2.94
CA ILE A 63 -4.06 0.43 -4.36
C ILE A 63 -5.40 -0.19 -4.80
N ILE A 64 -5.70 -1.42 -4.36
CA ILE A 64 -6.98 -2.06 -4.69
C ILE A 64 -8.14 -1.32 -4.03
N THR A 65 -7.98 -0.85 -2.79
CA THR A 65 -9.01 -0.02 -2.12
C THR A 65 -9.33 1.22 -2.93
N GLU A 66 -8.32 2.00 -3.34
CA GLU A 66 -8.55 3.25 -4.06
C GLU A 66 -9.19 3.04 -5.43
N ILE A 67 -8.74 2.02 -6.18
CA ILE A 67 -9.39 1.65 -7.45
C ILE A 67 -10.83 1.21 -7.21
N SER A 68 -11.07 0.41 -6.16
CA SER A 68 -12.41 -0.12 -5.87
C SER A 68 -13.38 0.93 -5.33
N ASN A 69 -12.87 1.99 -4.68
CA ASN A 69 -13.68 3.12 -4.23
C ASN A 69 -14.30 3.88 -5.41
N VAL A 70 -13.70 3.81 -6.60
CA VAL A 70 -14.30 4.33 -7.84
C VAL A 70 -15.55 3.52 -8.19
N PHE A 71 -15.49 2.19 -8.17
CA PHE A 71 -16.65 1.34 -8.43
C PHE A 71 -17.80 1.59 -7.45
N CYS A 72 -17.48 1.87 -6.18
CA CYS A 72 -18.48 2.16 -5.15
C CYS A 72 -19.24 3.48 -5.36
N LYS A 73 -18.90 4.28 -6.37
CA LYS A 73 -19.71 5.43 -6.80
C LYS A 73 -20.98 5.01 -7.51
N GLU A 74 -20.97 3.84 -8.15
CA GLU A 74 -22.18 3.23 -8.68
C GLU A 74 -22.78 2.27 -7.65
N SER A 75 -24.03 2.53 -7.29
CA SER A 75 -24.77 1.80 -6.26
C SER A 75 -24.94 0.32 -6.59
N ASP A 76 -25.21 -0.01 -7.85
CA ASP A 76 -25.38 -1.39 -8.29
C ASP A 76 -24.07 -2.17 -8.33
N VAL A 77 -22.96 -1.50 -8.66
CA VAL A 77 -21.62 -2.09 -8.60
C VAL A 77 -21.20 -2.30 -7.14
N ALA A 78 -21.48 -1.35 -6.25
CA ALA A 78 -21.25 -1.52 -4.82
C ALA A 78 -22.07 -2.70 -4.25
N LEU A 79 -23.33 -2.83 -4.65
CA LEU A 79 -24.20 -3.93 -4.26
C LEU A 79 -23.68 -5.26 -4.80
N TRP A 80 -23.17 -5.30 -6.03
CA TRP A 80 -22.54 -6.47 -6.63
C TRP A 80 -21.33 -6.92 -5.80
N LEU A 81 -20.44 -5.99 -5.43
CA LEU A 81 -19.26 -6.28 -4.60
C LEU A 81 -19.67 -6.85 -3.24
N LYS A 82 -20.68 -6.25 -2.61
CA LYS A 82 -21.24 -6.74 -1.34
C LYS A 82 -21.86 -8.13 -1.46
N LYS A 83 -22.63 -8.41 -2.52
CA LYS A 83 -23.24 -9.73 -2.78
C LYS A 83 -22.19 -10.82 -2.96
N HIS A 84 -21.03 -10.48 -3.53
CA HIS A 84 -19.89 -11.38 -3.64
C HIS A 84 -19.06 -11.43 -2.34
N GLY A 85 -19.52 -10.81 -1.26
CA GLY A 85 -18.89 -10.84 0.06
C GLY A 85 -17.56 -10.09 0.10
N ILE A 86 -17.47 -8.96 -0.61
CA ILE A 86 -16.42 -7.96 -0.42
C ILE A 86 -16.89 -6.97 0.64
N ILE A 87 -16.08 -6.77 1.68
CA ILE A 87 -16.40 -5.93 2.84
C ILE A 87 -15.30 -4.88 3.00
N TRP A 88 -15.71 -3.62 3.11
CA TRP A 88 -14.85 -2.52 3.55
C TRP A 88 -14.85 -2.45 5.07
N HIS A 89 -13.68 -2.36 5.68
CA HIS A 89 -13.49 -2.30 7.13
C HIS A 89 -13.07 -0.90 7.56
N GLY A 90 -13.73 -0.34 8.58
CA GLY A 90 -13.41 0.96 9.20
C GLY A 90 -14.62 1.89 9.35
N TYR A 91 -14.50 2.93 10.19
CA TYR A 91 -15.50 3.99 10.35
C TYR A 91 -15.44 4.96 9.16
N ILE A 92 -16.59 5.36 8.60
CA ILE A 92 -16.74 6.38 7.53
C ILE A 92 -15.91 6.06 6.27
N GLY A 93 -16.28 4.99 5.56
CA GLY A 93 -15.67 4.68 4.25
C GLY A 93 -14.26 4.10 4.35
N GLY A 94 -14.10 3.07 5.19
CA GLY A 94 -12.83 2.42 5.48
C GLY A 94 -12.12 1.74 4.29
N GLY A 95 -11.14 0.88 4.55
CA GLY A 95 -10.33 0.22 3.52
C GLY A 95 -10.63 -1.26 3.38
N LEU A 96 -10.10 -1.89 2.32
CA LEU A 96 -10.10 -3.34 2.19
C LEU A 96 -8.95 -3.93 3.00
N ASP A 97 -9.22 -5.03 3.70
CA ASP A 97 -8.16 -5.87 4.26
C ASP A 97 -7.49 -6.72 3.17
N GLY A 98 -6.40 -7.42 3.52
CA GLY A 98 -5.67 -8.26 2.57
C GLY A 98 -6.52 -9.38 1.95
N ARG A 99 -7.50 -9.91 2.69
CA ARG A 99 -8.39 -10.97 2.22
C ARG A 99 -9.36 -10.45 1.17
N ASN A 100 -10.04 -9.35 1.45
CA ASN A 100 -11.01 -8.72 0.56
C ASN A 100 -10.33 -8.16 -0.69
N ALA A 101 -9.16 -7.52 -0.54
CA ALA A 101 -8.37 -7.04 -1.67
C ALA A 101 -7.98 -8.18 -2.63
N ASN A 102 -7.52 -9.32 -2.10
CA ASN A 102 -7.26 -10.51 -2.92
C ASN A 102 -8.53 -11.13 -3.52
N LYS A 103 -9.65 -11.09 -2.80
CA LYS A 103 -10.92 -11.62 -3.30
C LYS A 103 -11.43 -10.84 -4.50
N ILE A 104 -11.32 -9.51 -4.50
CA ILE A 104 -11.61 -8.68 -5.68
C ILE A 104 -10.75 -9.13 -6.87
N ARG A 105 -9.44 -9.33 -6.67
CA ARG A 105 -8.54 -9.79 -7.75
C ARG A 105 -8.96 -11.14 -8.33
N LYS A 106 -9.44 -12.06 -7.49
CA LYS A 106 -9.92 -13.39 -7.93
C LYS A 106 -11.24 -13.30 -8.71
N LEU A 107 -12.10 -12.35 -8.36
CA LEU A 107 -13.39 -12.10 -9.01
C LEU A 107 -13.27 -11.15 -10.22
N LEU A 108 -12.07 -10.73 -10.60
CA LEU A 108 -11.84 -9.81 -11.71
C LEU A 108 -12.54 -10.21 -13.02
N PRO A 109 -12.51 -11.49 -13.46
CA PRO A 109 -13.21 -11.90 -14.67
C PRO A 109 -14.73 -11.69 -14.58
N ASP A 110 -15.33 -12.01 -13.44
CA ASP A 110 -16.77 -11.86 -13.22
C ASP A 110 -17.16 -10.38 -13.10
N LEU A 111 -16.32 -9.58 -12.44
CA LEU A 111 -16.49 -8.14 -12.35
C LEU A 111 -16.38 -7.49 -13.73
N GLU A 112 -15.38 -7.87 -14.54
CA GLU A 112 -15.21 -7.37 -15.90
C GLU A 112 -16.45 -7.62 -16.75
N LYS A 113 -16.96 -8.85 -16.73
CA LYS A 113 -18.18 -9.21 -17.44
C LYS A 113 -19.37 -8.37 -16.97
N PHE A 114 -19.59 -8.28 -15.66
CA PHE A 114 -20.67 -7.49 -15.08
C PHE A 114 -20.61 -6.01 -15.48
N ILE A 115 -19.40 -5.43 -15.48
CA ILE A 115 -19.17 -4.04 -15.88
C ILE A 115 -19.38 -3.85 -17.39
N LEU A 116 -18.91 -4.74 -18.24
CA LEU A 116 -19.12 -4.63 -19.69
C LEU A 116 -20.60 -4.71 -20.06
N ASP A 117 -21.35 -5.60 -19.40
CA ASP A 117 -22.77 -5.83 -19.69
C ASP A 117 -23.66 -4.67 -19.22
N ASN A 118 -23.29 -3.94 -18.16
CA ASN A 118 -24.19 -3.01 -17.46
C ASN A 118 -23.63 -1.58 -17.29
N PHE A 119 -22.32 -1.42 -17.20
CA PHE A 119 -21.65 -0.19 -16.74
C PHE A 119 -20.37 0.09 -17.53
N SER A 120 -20.43 0.02 -18.86
CA SER A 120 -19.24 0.05 -19.74
C SER A 120 -18.31 1.26 -19.53
N SER A 121 -18.81 2.38 -19.01
CA SER A 121 -17.99 3.54 -18.61
C SER A 121 -16.97 3.23 -17.50
N TYR A 122 -17.17 2.20 -16.69
CA TYR A 122 -16.22 1.75 -15.67
C TYR A 122 -15.15 0.79 -16.22
N TYR A 123 -15.24 0.37 -17.48
CA TYR A 123 -14.28 -0.56 -18.07
C TYR A 123 -12.81 -0.10 -18.00
N PRO A 124 -12.46 1.19 -18.23
CA PRO A 124 -11.10 1.67 -18.04
C PRO A 124 -10.55 1.46 -16.61
N VAL A 125 -11.43 1.50 -15.61
CA VAL A 125 -11.09 1.27 -14.19
C VAL A 125 -10.87 -0.22 -13.91
N VAL A 126 -11.64 -1.10 -14.55
CA VAL A 126 -11.40 -2.56 -14.53
C VAL A 126 -10.04 -2.88 -15.15
N GLU A 127 -9.73 -2.25 -16.28
CA GLU A 127 -8.46 -2.40 -16.98
C GLU A 127 -7.26 -1.89 -16.15
N LEU A 128 -7.45 -0.85 -15.34
CA LEU A 128 -6.47 -0.41 -14.34
C LEU A 128 -6.29 -1.49 -13.26
N LEU A 129 -7.37 -2.01 -12.69
CA LEU A 129 -7.31 -3.05 -11.66
C LEU A 129 -6.62 -4.33 -12.17
N LYS A 130 -6.90 -4.76 -13.41
CA LYS A 130 -6.23 -5.89 -14.06
C LYS A 130 -4.74 -5.65 -14.21
N SER A 131 -4.33 -4.46 -14.63
CA SER A 131 -2.91 -4.12 -14.75
C SER A 131 -2.18 -4.15 -13.42
N PHE A 132 -2.80 -3.67 -12.33
CA PHE A 132 -2.22 -3.79 -11.00
C PHE A 132 -2.20 -5.24 -10.51
N SER A 133 -3.25 -6.02 -10.78
CA SER A 133 -3.27 -7.45 -10.44
C SER A 133 -2.13 -8.21 -11.13
N SER A 134 -1.75 -7.80 -12.35
CA SER A 134 -0.57 -8.31 -13.05
C SER A 134 0.72 -7.97 -12.29
N VAL A 135 0.91 -6.72 -11.85
CA VAL A 135 2.06 -6.32 -11.01
C VAL A 135 2.17 -7.22 -9.78
N VAL A 136 1.06 -7.43 -9.06
CA VAL A 136 1.04 -8.28 -7.86
C VAL A 136 1.42 -9.73 -8.21
N ASN A 137 0.91 -10.30 -9.30
CA ASN A 137 1.27 -11.66 -9.73
C ASN A 137 2.75 -11.79 -10.12
N MET A 138 3.33 -10.77 -10.75
CA MET A 138 4.71 -10.79 -11.22
C MET A 138 5.74 -10.50 -10.12
N CYS A 139 5.35 -9.75 -9.08
CA CYS A 139 6.28 -9.16 -8.12
C CYS A 139 6.08 -9.56 -6.66
N PHE A 140 4.84 -9.83 -6.22
CA PHE A 140 4.49 -9.96 -4.78
C PHE A 140 4.37 -11.43 -4.34
N GLY A 141 4.70 -12.36 -5.23
CA GLY A 141 4.76 -13.78 -4.89
C GLY A 141 6.11 -14.20 -4.33
N MET A 142 6.33 -15.50 -4.23
CA MET A 142 7.64 -16.09 -3.90
C MET A 142 8.56 -16.22 -5.11
N LYS A 143 8.11 -15.80 -6.30
CA LYS A 143 8.87 -15.82 -7.55
C LYS A 143 8.79 -14.46 -8.22
N LEU A 144 9.94 -13.98 -8.71
CA LEU A 144 10.01 -12.79 -9.55
C LEU A 144 9.93 -13.24 -11.01
N HIS A 145 8.99 -12.70 -11.77
CA HIS A 145 8.75 -13.10 -13.15
C HIS A 145 9.36 -12.09 -14.13
N ASP A 146 10.06 -12.53 -15.18
CA ASP A 146 10.85 -11.67 -16.08
C ASP A 146 10.08 -10.49 -16.70
N GLY A 147 8.78 -10.64 -16.95
CA GLY A 147 7.90 -9.58 -17.49
C GLY A 147 7.49 -8.49 -16.50
N TYR A 148 8.02 -8.51 -15.27
CA TYR A 148 7.64 -7.54 -14.23
C TYR A 148 7.90 -6.06 -14.59
N PRO A 149 8.97 -5.66 -15.32
CA PRO A 149 9.20 -4.25 -15.65
C PRO A 149 8.07 -3.70 -16.53
N ASP A 150 7.64 -4.48 -17.52
CA ASP A 150 6.57 -4.11 -18.44
C ASP A 150 5.20 -4.08 -17.74
N ALA A 151 4.96 -5.00 -16.81
CA ALA A 151 3.75 -5.00 -15.97
C ALA A 151 3.67 -3.71 -15.13
N ILE A 152 4.76 -3.31 -14.50
CA ILE A 152 4.84 -2.06 -13.71
C ILE A 152 4.64 -0.84 -14.61
N ALA A 153 5.34 -0.77 -15.74
CA ALA A 153 5.21 0.35 -16.68
C ALA A 153 3.78 0.48 -17.23
N THR A 154 3.14 -0.64 -17.56
CA THR A 154 1.75 -0.69 -18.02
C THR A 154 0.79 -0.18 -16.95
N TYR A 155 0.96 -0.61 -15.70
CA TYR A 155 0.16 -0.12 -14.58
C TYR A 155 0.31 1.38 -14.39
N ILE A 156 1.55 1.91 -14.36
CA ILE A 156 1.81 3.34 -14.17
C ILE A 156 1.16 4.18 -15.26
N ARG A 157 1.26 3.73 -16.52
CA ARG A 157 0.60 4.40 -17.65
C ARG A 157 -0.92 4.43 -17.49
N LYS A 158 -1.53 3.27 -17.22
CA LYS A 158 -2.99 3.15 -17.02
C LYS A 158 -3.46 3.95 -15.82
N LEU A 159 -2.66 4.06 -14.75
CA LEU A 159 -2.98 4.87 -13.58
C LEU A 159 -3.12 6.34 -13.97
N LYS A 160 -2.14 6.90 -14.69
CA LYS A 160 -2.17 8.29 -15.15
C LYS A 160 -3.36 8.58 -16.05
N GLU A 161 -3.64 7.68 -16.99
CA GLU A 161 -4.81 7.77 -17.87
C GLU A 161 -6.12 7.77 -17.06
N ASN A 162 -6.24 6.87 -16.08
CA ASN A 162 -7.43 6.75 -15.25
C ASN A 162 -7.59 7.90 -14.25
N GLN A 163 -6.52 8.55 -13.80
CA GLN A 163 -6.60 9.70 -12.90
C GLN A 163 -7.37 10.86 -13.54
N GLU A 164 -7.09 11.16 -14.81
CA GLU A 164 -7.82 12.20 -15.55
C GLU A 164 -9.23 11.71 -15.94
N TYR A 165 -9.34 10.47 -16.41
CA TYR A 165 -10.63 9.88 -16.79
C TYR A 165 -11.62 9.86 -15.61
N VAL A 166 -11.22 9.35 -14.45
CA VAL A 166 -12.09 9.24 -13.28
C VAL A 166 -12.49 10.62 -12.74
N LYS A 167 -11.58 11.59 -12.81
CA LYS A 167 -11.86 12.98 -12.43
C LYS A 167 -12.93 13.60 -13.32
N THR A 168 -12.82 13.43 -14.63
CA THR A 168 -13.73 14.03 -15.61
C THR A 168 -15.07 13.29 -15.72
N THR A 169 -15.06 11.96 -15.68
CA THR A 169 -16.27 11.13 -15.86
C THR A 169 -17.07 10.94 -14.57
N PHE A 170 -16.40 10.77 -13.43
CA PHE A 170 -17.06 10.42 -12.16
C PHE A 170 -16.95 11.52 -11.09
N ASN A 171 -16.37 12.67 -11.43
CA ASN A 171 -16.07 13.76 -10.48
C ASN A 171 -15.36 13.25 -9.22
N HIS A 172 -14.40 12.35 -9.39
CA HIS A 172 -13.69 11.69 -8.31
C HIS A 172 -12.17 11.81 -8.46
N ASN A 173 -11.48 12.03 -7.34
CA ASN A 173 -10.02 12.15 -7.35
C ASN A 173 -9.36 10.80 -7.03
N LEU A 174 -8.83 10.12 -8.05
CA LEU A 174 -8.11 8.87 -7.87
C LEU A 174 -6.66 9.14 -7.38
N SER A 175 -6.46 9.12 -6.07
CA SER A 175 -5.15 9.35 -5.46
C SER A 175 -4.65 8.13 -4.69
N MET A 176 -3.50 7.61 -5.10
CA MET A 176 -2.84 6.49 -4.42
C MET A 176 -2.00 6.94 -3.21
N GLY A 177 -1.83 8.25 -3.05
CA GLY A 177 -0.97 8.85 -2.03
C GLY A 177 0.46 8.33 -2.11
N TRP A 178 1.08 8.19 -0.94
CA TRP A 178 2.45 7.71 -0.85
C TRP A 178 2.57 6.27 -1.39
N LYS A 179 1.71 5.34 -0.99
CA LYS A 179 1.81 3.94 -1.46
C LYS A 179 1.83 3.81 -3.00
N GLY A 180 1.13 4.67 -3.73
CA GLY A 180 1.26 4.78 -5.19
C GLY A 180 2.67 5.16 -5.64
N HIS A 181 3.24 6.19 -5.02
CA HIS A 181 4.61 6.64 -5.29
C HIS A 181 5.64 5.51 -5.14
N ILE A 182 5.53 4.63 -4.14
CA ILE A 182 6.41 3.44 -4.04
C ILE A 182 6.34 2.62 -5.33
N ILE A 183 5.13 2.31 -5.81
CA ILE A 183 4.97 1.49 -7.02
C ILE A 183 5.52 2.24 -8.24
N GLU A 184 5.21 3.52 -8.37
CA GLU A 184 5.57 4.35 -9.52
C GLU A 184 7.09 4.58 -9.66
N HIS A 185 7.81 4.66 -8.55
CA HIS A 185 9.19 5.13 -8.56
C HIS A 185 10.19 4.14 -7.96
N HIS A 186 9.78 3.27 -7.04
CA HIS A 186 10.72 2.48 -6.22
C HIS A 186 10.62 0.99 -6.40
N LEU A 187 9.44 0.47 -6.75
CA LEU A 187 9.26 -0.97 -6.88
C LEU A 187 10.21 -1.58 -7.93
N ALA A 188 10.24 -1.01 -9.14
CA ALA A 188 11.13 -1.49 -10.19
C ALA A 188 12.62 -1.33 -9.81
N MET A 189 12.98 -0.25 -9.10
CA MET A 189 14.34 -0.04 -8.62
C MET A 189 14.74 -1.12 -7.60
N PHE A 190 13.87 -1.37 -6.61
CA PHE A 190 14.08 -2.38 -5.58
C PHE A 190 14.27 -3.78 -6.20
N LEU A 191 13.32 -4.23 -7.03
CA LEU A 191 13.36 -5.55 -7.67
C LEU A 191 14.59 -5.72 -8.57
N ASN A 192 15.02 -4.66 -9.26
CA ASN A 192 16.22 -4.70 -10.09
C ASN A 192 17.51 -4.83 -9.27
N ARG A 193 17.55 -4.27 -8.06
CA ARG A 193 18.73 -4.33 -7.18
C ARG A 193 18.81 -5.66 -6.45
N THR A 194 17.72 -6.11 -5.84
CA THR A 194 17.70 -7.32 -5.01
C THR A 194 17.61 -8.59 -5.84
N LYS A 195 17.01 -8.51 -7.04
CA LYS A 195 16.62 -9.68 -7.86
C LYS A 195 15.72 -10.67 -7.11
N LEU A 196 15.07 -10.20 -6.05
CA LEU A 196 14.16 -10.99 -5.22
C LEU A 196 12.74 -10.44 -5.33
N PRO A 197 11.70 -11.29 -5.31
CA PRO A 197 10.32 -10.84 -5.26
C PRO A 197 9.96 -10.37 -3.84
N LEU A 198 8.89 -9.58 -3.72
CA LEU A 198 8.49 -9.02 -2.42
C LEU A 198 8.01 -10.06 -1.42
N GLY A 199 7.53 -11.24 -1.86
CA GLY A 199 7.05 -12.29 -0.96
C GLY A 199 8.15 -12.84 -0.04
N VAL A 200 9.42 -12.68 -0.40
CA VAL A 200 10.57 -13.01 0.48
C VAL A 200 10.59 -12.11 1.72
N PHE A 201 10.03 -10.91 1.60
CA PHE A 201 9.96 -9.87 2.64
C PHE A 201 8.55 -9.73 3.21
N SER A 202 7.76 -10.80 3.20
CA SER A 202 6.34 -10.73 3.52
C SER A 202 6.05 -10.24 4.93
N GLU A 203 5.14 -9.27 5.04
CA GLU A 203 4.64 -8.71 6.30
C GLU A 203 3.64 -9.64 7.01
N GLN A 204 3.19 -10.70 6.34
CA GLN A 204 2.13 -11.59 6.85
C GLN A 204 2.51 -12.27 8.18
N CYS A 205 3.78 -12.65 8.32
CA CYS A 205 4.25 -13.32 9.53
C CYS A 205 4.23 -12.35 10.73
N SER A 206 4.78 -11.14 10.55
CA SER A 206 4.80 -10.12 11.60
C SER A 206 3.39 -9.63 11.95
N GLU A 207 2.50 -9.46 10.98
CA GLU A 207 1.09 -9.15 11.24
C GLU A 207 0.38 -10.24 12.05
N SER A 208 0.65 -11.51 11.74
CA SER A 208 0.06 -12.65 12.46
C SER A 208 0.53 -12.70 13.92
N VAL A 209 1.82 -12.48 14.14
CA VAL A 209 2.42 -12.37 15.49
C VAL A 209 1.81 -11.19 16.23
N HIS A 210 1.75 -10.02 15.61
CA HIS A 210 1.17 -8.81 16.21
C HIS A 210 -0.30 -9.03 16.59
N HIS A 211 -1.13 -9.59 15.70
CA HIS A 211 -2.53 -9.88 15.99
C HIS A 211 -2.68 -10.87 17.16
N ASN A 212 -1.81 -11.86 17.26
CA ASN A 212 -1.79 -12.79 18.39
C ASN A 212 -1.36 -12.09 19.69
N MET A 213 -0.29 -11.29 19.62
CA MET A 213 0.25 -10.53 20.75
C MET A 213 -0.76 -9.54 21.33
N LEU A 214 -1.57 -8.89 20.50
CA LEU A 214 -2.62 -7.97 20.96
C LEU A 214 -3.62 -8.62 21.93
N LYS A 215 -3.89 -9.93 21.78
CA LYS A 215 -4.77 -10.68 22.70
C LYS A 215 -4.15 -10.84 24.08
N THR A 216 -2.84 -11.03 24.14
CA THR A 216 -2.11 -11.06 25.41
C THR A 216 -1.99 -9.65 25.98
N LEU A 217 -1.57 -8.68 25.18
CA LEU A 217 -1.44 -7.29 25.62
C LEU A 217 -2.73 -6.73 26.21
N SER A 218 -3.90 -7.00 25.61
CA SER A 218 -5.18 -6.50 26.12
C SER A 218 -5.54 -7.01 27.52
N ARG A 219 -5.03 -8.18 27.93
CA ARG A 219 -5.21 -8.71 29.30
C ARG A 219 -4.40 -7.93 30.34
N PHE A 220 -3.29 -7.32 29.93
CA PHE A 220 -2.36 -6.61 30.81
C PHE A 220 -2.36 -5.09 30.57
N SER A 221 -3.08 -4.60 29.56
CA SER A 221 -3.07 -3.20 29.15
C SER A 221 -3.59 -2.29 30.26
N THR A 222 -2.81 -1.27 30.60
CA THR A 222 -3.20 -0.23 31.55
C THR A 222 -2.71 1.13 31.06
N SER A 223 -3.24 2.21 31.64
CA SER A 223 -2.80 3.57 31.34
C SER A 223 -1.29 3.73 31.56
N GLU A 224 -0.60 4.41 30.64
CA GLU A 224 0.83 4.70 30.74
C GLU A 224 1.21 5.51 31.99
N PHE A 225 0.24 6.22 32.57
CA PHE A 225 0.41 7.02 33.79
C PHE A 225 0.26 6.20 35.08
N ARG A 226 -0.07 4.91 35.01
CA ARG A 226 -0.09 4.05 36.22
C ARG A 226 1.33 3.64 36.60
N GLU A 227 1.61 3.70 37.91
CA GLU A 227 2.89 3.32 38.50
C GLU A 227 3.35 1.90 38.11
N ASN A 228 2.40 0.97 37.96
CA ASN A 228 2.70 -0.43 37.58
C ASN A 228 2.66 -0.72 36.07
N HIS A 229 2.56 0.30 35.20
CA HIS A 229 2.48 0.11 33.75
C HIS A 229 3.66 -0.72 33.21
N GLY A 230 4.90 -0.37 33.58
CA GLY A 230 6.09 -1.08 33.13
C GLY A 230 6.14 -2.54 33.59
N GLU A 231 5.68 -2.82 34.82
CA GLU A 231 5.63 -4.19 35.34
C GLU A 231 4.59 -5.05 34.61
N LEU A 232 3.41 -4.48 34.32
CA LEU A 232 2.35 -5.15 33.58
C LEU A 232 2.74 -5.40 32.12
N LEU A 233 3.40 -4.43 31.47
CA LEU A 233 3.95 -4.61 30.13
C LEU A 233 4.97 -5.75 30.11
N ARG A 234 5.91 -5.76 31.07
CA ARG A 234 6.90 -6.85 31.20
C ARG A 234 6.21 -8.21 31.40
N LYS A 235 5.19 -8.29 32.25
CA LYS A 235 4.39 -9.51 32.47
C LYS A 235 3.73 -9.98 31.18
N ALA A 236 3.18 -9.07 30.38
CA ALA A 236 2.59 -9.40 29.08
C ALA A 236 3.60 -10.00 28.12
N ILE A 237 4.82 -9.46 28.05
CA ILE A 237 5.90 -9.98 27.19
C ILE A 237 6.35 -11.37 27.66
N VAL A 238 6.53 -11.57 28.97
CA VAL A 238 6.93 -12.87 29.54
C VAL A 238 5.86 -13.92 29.27
N GLU A 239 4.58 -13.60 29.52
CA GLU A 239 3.45 -14.49 29.24
C GLU A 239 3.43 -14.86 27.75
N TYR A 240 3.49 -13.88 26.85
CA TYR A 240 3.45 -14.12 25.41
C TYR A 240 4.61 -15.01 24.94
N SER A 241 5.82 -14.75 25.44
CA SER A 241 7.02 -15.50 25.11
C SER A 241 7.01 -16.93 25.68
N SER A 242 6.19 -17.20 26.70
CA SER A 242 6.01 -18.53 27.27
C SER A 242 5.09 -19.43 26.45
N HIS A 243 4.29 -18.85 25.55
CA HIS A 243 3.52 -19.64 24.58
C HIS A 243 4.50 -20.32 23.60
N ARG A 244 4.32 -21.63 23.37
CA ARG A 244 4.95 -22.28 22.21
C ARG A 244 4.19 -21.83 20.97
N ILE A 245 4.75 -20.87 20.23
CA ILE A 245 4.23 -20.35 18.96
C ILE A 245 4.85 -21.14 17.82
#